data_AF-A0A2P4PLW9-F1
#
_entry.id   AF-A0A2P4PLW9-F1
#
_cell.length_a   1.000
_cell.length_b   1.000
_cell.length_c   1.000
_cell.angle_alpha   90.00
_cell.angle_beta   90.00
_cell.angle_gamma   90.00
#
_symmetry.space_group_name_H-M   'P 1'
#
loop_
_entity.id
_entity.type
_entity.pdbx_description
1 polymer ?
#
loop_
_entity_poly.entity_id
_entity_poly.type
_entity_poly.pdbx_seq_one_letter_code
_entity_poly.pdbx_strand_id
1 'polypeptide(L)'
;MERLPTLEQIENSIEVEKKLFIDHQQVTKELEPLVKYIDFKRIKTHILANFIEPLGIIPTEIVCNAYRNIALLSNFSLSDFRNESDYVWDETACGSKLIIKDNGKIVQAL
;
A
#
# COMPACT_ATOMS: atom_id res chain seq x y z
N MET A 1 2.23 -23.28 -34.85
CA MET A 1 2.73 -23.96 -33.64
C MET A 1 3.73 -23.02 -33.00
N GLU A 2 3.42 -22.51 -31.82
CA GLU A 2 4.40 -21.75 -31.03
C GLU A 2 5.52 -22.70 -30.60
N ARG A 3 6.77 -22.24 -30.70
CA ARG A 3 7.94 -23.02 -30.30
C ARG A 3 8.06 -22.99 -28.78
N LEU A 4 8.25 -24.15 -28.17
CA LEU A 4 8.55 -24.25 -26.76
C LEU A 4 9.90 -23.58 -26.45
N PRO A 5 10.04 -22.92 -25.29
CA PRO A 5 11.29 -22.29 -24.90
C PRO A 5 12.41 -23.33 -24.75
N THR A 6 13.63 -22.89 -25.02
CA THR A 6 14.84 -23.70 -24.85
C THR A 6 15.22 -23.81 -23.38
N LEU A 7 15.96 -24.87 -23.03
CA LEU A 7 16.41 -25.11 -21.66
C LEU A 7 17.14 -23.89 -21.06
N GLU A 8 17.98 -23.25 -21.87
CA GLU A 8 18.73 -22.04 -21.51
C GLU A 8 17.81 -20.84 -21.24
N GLN A 9 16.70 -20.71 -21.98
CA GLN A 9 15.69 -19.68 -21.72
C GLN A 9 14.91 -19.94 -20.42
N ILE A 10 14.66 -21.21 -20.10
CA ILE A 10 14.01 -21.62 -18.85
C ILE A 10 14.94 -21.34 -17.66
N GLU A 11 16.21 -21.72 -17.75
CA GLU A 11 17.21 -21.47 -16.69
C GLU A 11 17.44 -19.97 -16.46
N ASN A 12 17.59 -19.18 -17.53
CA ASN A 12 17.71 -17.73 -17.42
C ASN A 12 16.46 -17.08 -16.82
N SER A 13 15.25 -17.58 -17.14
CA SER A 13 14.01 -17.08 -16.53
C SER A 13 13.97 -17.38 -15.03
N ILE A 14 14.36 -18.60 -14.62
CA ILE A 14 14.46 -19.00 -13.21
C ILE A 14 15.51 -18.18 -12.46
N GLU A 15 16.64 -17.87 -13.11
CA GLU A 15 17.71 -17.08 -12.50
C GLU A 15 17.32 -15.59 -12.37
N VAL A 16 16.61 -15.04 -13.35
CA VAL A 16 16.01 -13.69 -13.27
C VAL A 16 14.91 -13.63 -12.21
N GLU A 17 14.07 -14.66 -12.10
CA GLU A 17 13.12 -14.85 -10.98
C GLU A 17 13.87 -14.78 -9.65
N LYS A 18 14.89 -15.62 -9.46
CA LYS A 18 15.76 -15.67 -8.26
C LYS A 18 16.47 -14.36 -7.94
N LYS A 19 16.71 -13.50 -8.94
CA LYS A 19 17.33 -12.18 -8.75
C LYS A 19 16.31 -11.09 -8.41
N LEU A 20 15.05 -11.24 -8.83
CA LEU A 20 13.91 -10.46 -8.33
C LEU A 20 13.54 -10.84 -6.89
N PHE A 21 13.86 -12.06 -6.45
CA PHE A 21 13.94 -12.46 -5.04
C PHE A 21 15.09 -11.76 -4.26
N ILE A 22 15.53 -10.56 -4.64
CA ILE A 22 16.12 -9.66 -3.63
C ILE A 22 15.01 -9.45 -2.60
N ASP A 23 15.35 -9.81 -1.37
CA ASP A 23 14.61 -10.81 -0.61
C ASP A 23 13.20 -10.35 -0.21
N HIS A 24 12.16 -10.79 -0.93
CA HIS A 24 10.77 -10.61 -0.49
C HIS A 24 10.61 -11.11 0.96
N GLN A 25 11.40 -12.08 1.41
CA GLN A 25 11.42 -12.52 2.81
C GLN A 25 11.98 -11.44 3.75
N GLN A 26 13.01 -10.69 3.34
CA GLN A 26 13.53 -9.54 4.09
C GLN A 26 12.49 -8.42 4.14
N VAL A 27 11.88 -8.07 2.99
CA VAL A 27 10.81 -7.06 2.96
C VAL A 27 9.61 -7.51 3.81
N THR A 28 9.25 -8.79 3.77
CA THR A 28 8.17 -9.35 4.60
C THR A 28 8.49 -9.20 6.09
N LYS A 29 9.72 -9.50 6.52
CA LYS A 29 10.14 -9.34 7.92
C LYS A 29 10.08 -7.89 8.39
N GLU A 30 10.54 -6.96 7.57
CA GLU A 30 10.49 -5.52 7.89
C GLU A 30 9.06 -4.98 7.89
N LEU A 31 8.21 -5.49 7.00
CA LEU A 31 6.83 -5.02 6.84
C LEU A 31 5.87 -5.64 7.86
N GLU A 32 6.12 -6.88 8.32
CA GLU A 32 5.29 -7.61 9.28
C GLU A 32 4.80 -6.76 10.47
N PRO A 33 5.65 -6.03 11.22
CA PRO A 33 5.19 -5.20 12.34
C PRO A 33 4.32 -4.01 11.90
N LEU A 34 4.43 -3.57 10.63
CA LEU A 34 3.70 -2.44 10.07
C LEU A 34 2.34 -2.84 9.48
N VAL A 35 2.16 -4.09 9.05
CA VAL A 35 0.93 -4.60 8.42
C VAL A 35 -0.31 -4.26 9.25
N LYS A 36 -0.23 -4.40 10.60
CA LYS A 36 -1.36 -4.10 11.50
C LYS A 36 -1.84 -2.65 11.48
N TYR A 37 -0.99 -1.72 11.02
CA TYR A 37 -1.33 -0.31 10.90
C TYR A 37 -1.88 0.04 9.52
N ILE A 38 -1.82 -0.86 8.54
CA ILE A 38 -2.30 -0.65 7.17
C ILE A 38 -3.72 -1.21 7.05
N ASP A 39 -4.68 -0.36 6.68
CA ASP A 39 -6.06 -0.73 6.41
C ASP A 39 -6.20 -0.98 4.91
N PHE A 40 -5.93 -2.23 4.52
CA PHE A 40 -5.96 -2.66 3.12
C PHE A 40 -7.33 -2.46 2.45
N LYS A 41 -8.41 -2.35 3.24
CA LYS A 41 -9.77 -2.11 2.73
C LYS A 41 -9.92 -0.73 2.10
N ARG A 42 -9.04 0.22 2.45
CA ARG A 42 -9.01 1.59 1.92
C ARG A 42 -8.12 1.73 0.68
N ILE A 43 -7.38 0.69 0.31
CA ILE A 43 -6.52 0.74 -0.87
C ILE A 43 -7.37 0.50 -2.11
N LYS A 44 -7.15 1.31 -3.15
CA LYS A 44 -7.85 1.16 -4.43
C LYS A 44 -7.68 -0.26 -4.97
N THR A 45 -8.77 -0.86 -5.43
CA THR A 45 -8.82 -2.25 -5.93
C THR A 45 -7.79 -2.53 -7.02
N HIS A 46 -7.53 -1.57 -7.91
CA HIS A 46 -6.53 -1.75 -8.97
C HIS A 46 -5.10 -1.79 -8.41
N ILE A 47 -4.83 -1.13 -7.28
CA ILE A 47 -3.52 -1.18 -6.61
C ILE A 47 -3.36 -2.55 -5.93
N LEU A 48 -4.41 -3.03 -5.28
CA LEU A 48 -4.43 -4.37 -4.68
C LEU A 48 -4.15 -5.44 -5.75
N ALA A 49 -4.86 -5.40 -6.88
CA ALA A 49 -4.84 -6.47 -7.90
C ALA A 49 -3.57 -6.49 -8.74
N ASN A 50 -3.06 -5.32 -9.10
CA ASN A 50 -1.95 -5.24 -10.03
C ASN A 50 -0.59 -5.16 -9.35
N PHE A 51 -0.55 -4.86 -8.04
CA PHE A 51 0.71 -4.66 -7.32
C PHE A 51 0.79 -5.46 -6.02
N ILE A 52 -0.13 -5.26 -5.07
CA ILE A 52 0.03 -5.84 -3.72
C ILE A 52 -0.14 -7.36 -3.73
N GLU A 53 -1.18 -7.88 -4.39
CA GLU A 53 -1.43 -9.33 -4.49
C GLU A 53 -0.30 -10.06 -5.25
N PRO A 54 0.13 -9.62 -6.45
CA PRO A 54 1.21 -10.29 -7.18
C PRO A 54 2.56 -10.30 -6.45
N LEU A 55 2.83 -9.33 -5.56
CA LEU A 55 4.08 -9.29 -4.81
C LEU A 55 4.21 -10.42 -3.78
N GLY A 56 3.10 -10.99 -3.29
CA GLY A 56 3.12 -12.10 -2.34
C GLY A 56 3.76 -11.79 -0.98
N ILE A 57 3.97 -10.50 -0.65
CA ILE A 57 4.56 -10.04 0.63
C ILE A 57 3.50 -9.98 1.74
N ILE A 58 2.26 -9.62 1.39
CA ILE A 58 1.15 -9.53 2.34
C ILE A 58 0.44 -10.88 2.42
N PRO A 59 0.09 -11.37 3.63
CA PRO A 59 -0.69 -12.58 3.78
C PRO A 59 -1.97 -12.56 2.95
N THR A 60 -2.20 -13.63 2.18
CA THR A 60 -3.35 -13.76 1.27
C THR A 60 -4.69 -13.53 1.98
N GLU A 61 -4.82 -13.92 3.25
CA GLU A 61 -6.03 -13.69 4.03
C GLU A 61 -6.39 -12.20 4.16
N ILE A 62 -5.38 -11.34 4.37
CA ILE A 62 -5.57 -9.89 4.50
C ILE A 62 -6.05 -9.30 3.17
N VAL A 63 -5.41 -9.71 2.07
CA VAL A 63 -5.74 -9.28 0.71
C VAL A 63 -7.16 -9.72 0.32
N CYS A 64 -7.50 -11.00 0.52
CA CYS A 64 -8.84 -11.51 0.26
C CYS A 64 -9.90 -10.82 1.12
N ASN A 65 -9.61 -10.51 2.38
CA ASN A 65 -10.52 -9.78 3.25
C ASN A 65 -10.76 -8.35 2.73
N ALA A 66 -9.72 -7.68 2.21
CA ALA A 66 -9.86 -6.37 1.57
C ALA A 66 -10.81 -6.44 0.36
N TYR A 67 -10.60 -7.38 -0.56
CA TYR A 67 -11.50 -7.58 -1.71
C TYR A 67 -12.94 -7.87 -1.29
N ARG A 68 -13.15 -8.75 -0.30
CA ARG A 68 -14.49 -9.06 0.22
C ARG A 68 -15.15 -7.81 0.80
N ASN A 69 -14.43 -6.99 1.56
CA ASN A 69 -14.99 -5.75 2.11
C ASN A 69 -15.41 -4.79 0.98
N ILE A 70 -14.56 -4.60 -0.04
CA ILE A 70 -14.89 -3.74 -1.18
C ILE A 70 -16.12 -4.26 -1.93
N ALA A 71 -16.20 -5.57 -2.18
CA ALA A 71 -17.33 -6.20 -2.86
C ALA A 71 -18.64 -6.08 -2.05
N LEU A 72 -18.58 -6.24 -0.72
CA LEU A 72 -19.74 -6.08 0.16
C LEU A 72 -20.20 -4.62 0.26
N LEU A 73 -19.27 -3.67 0.31
CA LEU A 73 -19.59 -2.25 0.48
C LEU A 73 -20.14 -1.58 -0.78
N SER A 74 -19.94 -2.18 -1.96
CA SER A 74 -20.57 -2.00 -3.30
C SER A 74 -21.13 -0.64 -3.76
N ASN A 75 -21.00 0.46 -3.01
CA ASN A 75 -21.41 1.84 -3.30
C ASN A 75 -20.79 2.89 -2.35
N PHE A 76 -20.22 2.51 -1.20
CA PHE A 76 -19.45 3.42 -0.36
C PHE A 76 -17.96 3.14 -0.54
N SER A 77 -17.29 3.88 -1.42
CA SER A 77 -15.82 3.88 -1.40
C SER A 77 -15.40 4.50 -0.07
N LEU A 78 -14.81 3.71 0.82
CA LEU A 78 -14.05 4.28 1.92
C LEU A 78 -13.06 5.27 1.31
N SER A 79 -13.11 6.52 1.75
CA SER A 79 -12.14 7.52 1.32
C SER A 79 -10.72 6.99 1.51
N ASP A 80 -9.86 7.25 0.52
CA ASP A 80 -8.42 6.95 0.61
C ASP A 80 -7.81 7.63 1.86
N PHE A 81 -8.43 8.69 2.36
CA PHE A 81 -8.01 9.43 3.56
C PHE A 81 -8.59 8.80 4.82
N ARG A 82 -7.71 8.53 5.80
CA ARG A 82 -8.07 7.85 7.05
C ARG A 82 -9.03 8.60 7.96
N ASN A 83 -9.30 9.86 7.68
CA ASN A 83 -10.15 10.71 8.47
C ASN A 83 -10.65 11.88 7.60
N GLU A 84 -11.97 11.98 7.45
CA GLU A 84 -12.64 13.22 7.04
C GLU A 84 -12.96 14.01 8.32
N SER A 85 -11.94 14.25 9.14
CA SER A 85 -12.14 14.92 10.44
C SER A 85 -11.52 16.29 10.41
N ASP A 86 -12.25 17.24 10.98
CA ASP A 86 -11.90 18.63 11.26
C ASP A 86 -10.71 18.76 12.24
N TYR A 87 -9.59 18.12 11.93
CA TYR A 87 -8.35 18.33 12.67
C TYR A 87 -7.79 19.69 12.26
N VAL A 88 -7.87 20.62 13.22
CA VAL A 88 -7.29 21.95 13.14
C VAL A 88 -5.93 21.90 13.84
N TRP A 89 -4.92 22.53 13.25
CA TRP A 89 -3.62 22.69 13.90
C TRP A 89 -3.76 23.45 15.23
N ASP A 90 -3.20 22.89 16.29
CA ASP A 90 -3.16 23.54 17.60
C ASP A 90 -2.20 24.74 17.56
N GLU A 91 -2.76 25.94 17.45
CA GLU A 91 -2.00 27.19 17.40
C GLU A 91 -1.16 27.41 18.66
N THR A 92 -1.52 26.80 19.79
CA THR A 92 -0.80 26.95 21.07
C THR A 92 0.41 26.04 21.17
N ALA A 93 0.41 24.90 20.46
CA ALA A 93 1.54 23.97 20.38
C ALA A 93 2.39 24.18 19.11
N CYS A 94 2.01 25.13 18.25
CA CYS A 94 2.69 25.40 16.99
C CYS A 94 4.02 26.14 17.19
N GLY A 95 5.08 25.69 16.51
CA GLY A 95 6.37 26.35 16.56
C GLY A 95 6.31 27.77 15.98
N SER A 96 7.03 28.72 16.59
CA SER A 96 6.99 30.16 16.24
C SER A 96 7.40 30.52 14.81
N LYS A 97 7.89 29.56 14.02
CA LYS A 97 8.28 29.71 12.61
C LYS A 97 7.22 29.19 11.62
N LEU A 98 6.06 28.78 12.11
CA LEU A 98 4.99 28.22 11.29
C LEU A 98 3.80 29.19 11.28
N ILE A 99 3.31 29.48 10.08
CA ILE A 99 2.11 30.28 9.83
C ILE A 99 0.95 29.31 9.54
N ILE A 100 -0.07 29.37 10.38
CA ILE A 100 -1.30 28.60 10.22
C ILE A 100 -2.33 29.46 9.46
N LYS A 101 -2.99 28.89 8.45
CA LYS A 101 -4.00 29.54 7.58
C LYS A 101 -5.20 28.62 7.35
N ASP A 102 -6.26 29.19 6.78
CA ASP A 102 -7.49 28.48 6.39
C ASP A 102 -8.09 27.68 7.56
N ASN A 103 -8.38 28.37 8.66
CA ASN A 103 -8.97 27.78 9.88
C ASN A 103 -8.20 26.53 10.37
N GLY A 104 -6.87 26.63 10.40
CA GLY A 104 -5.99 25.54 10.83
C GLY A 104 -5.90 24.36 9.89
N LYS A 105 -6.21 24.52 8.61
CA LYS A 105 -6.03 23.48 7.57
C LYS A 105 -4.69 23.57 6.85
N ILE A 106 -4.09 24.76 6.77
CA ILE A 106 -2.85 24.99 6.02
C ILE A 106 -1.75 25.45 6.97
N VAL A 107 -0.56 24.86 6.86
CA VAL A 107 0.66 25.29 7.58
C VAL A 107 1.76 25.62 6.59
N GLN A 108 2.39 26.77 6.79
CA GLN A 108 3.53 27.24 6.00
C GLN A 108 4.69 27.56 6.94
N ALA A 109 5.91 27.20 6.58
CA ALA A 109 7.09 27.70 7.28
C ALA A 109 7.45 29.10 6.76
N LEU A 110 7.92 29.97 7.66
CA LEU A 110 8.58 31.23 7.34
C LEU A 110 9.97 31.03 6.75
#